data_AF-A0A353T567-F1
#
_entry.id   AF-A0A353T567-F1
#
_cell.length_a   1.000
_cell.length_b   1.000
_cell.length_c   1.000
_cell.angle_alpha   90.00
_cell.angle_beta   90.00
_cell.angle_gamma   90.00
#
_symmetry.space_group_name_H-M   'P 1'
#
loop_
_entity.id
_entity.type
_entity.pdbx_description
1 polymer ?
#
loop_
_entity_poly.entity_id
_entity_poly.type
_entity_poly.pdbx_seq_one_letter_code
_entity_poly.pdbx_strand_id
1 'polypeptide(L)'
;LGEYQAIKKITPDLIVTTNISGHIKNLDQFRWAEHVDIVAWDNYPLPTDAPSTVAFKHDLMRGLKRGQSYMLAEQTPSSQNWQPYNLLK
;
A
#
# COMPACT_ATOMS: atom_id res chain seq x y z
N LEU A 1 13.76 -6.20 -8.54
CA LEU A 1 13.64 -5.76 -9.96
C LEU A 1 13.44 -6.92 -10.95
N GLY A 2 13.93 -8.14 -10.72
CA GLY A 2 13.82 -9.23 -11.70
C GLY A 2 12.40 -9.49 -12.22
N GLU A 3 11.42 -9.53 -11.32
CA GLU A 3 10.00 -9.72 -11.67
C GLU A 3 9.43 -8.56 -12.51
N TYR A 4 9.61 -7.31 -12.07
CA TYR A 4 9.20 -6.12 -12.81
C TYR A 4 9.73 -6.14 -14.25
N GLN A 5 11.02 -6.46 -14.43
CA GLN A 5 11.63 -6.50 -15.76
C GLN A 5 11.13 -7.66 -16.61
N ALA A 6 10.89 -8.83 -16.01
CA ALA A 6 10.34 -9.98 -16.72
C ALA A 6 8.93 -9.68 -17.26
N ILE A 7 8.08 -9.02 -16.46
CA ILE A 7 6.73 -8.60 -16.86
C ILE A 7 6.82 -7.54 -17.98
N LYS A 8 7.59 -6.47 -17.77
CA LYS A 8 7.73 -5.37 -18.75
C LYS A 8 8.35 -5.80 -20.08
N LYS A 9 9.14 -6.88 -20.11
CA LYS A 9 9.66 -7.45 -21.36
C LYS A 9 8.55 -7.99 -22.28
N ILE A 10 7.47 -8.52 -21.71
CA ILE A 10 6.36 -9.12 -22.45
C ILE A 10 5.22 -8.12 -22.65
N THR A 11 4.91 -7.34 -21.60
CA THR A 11 3.81 -6.37 -21.58
C THR A 11 4.30 -5.00 -21.11
N PRO A 12 5.04 -4.26 -21.96
CA PRO A 12 5.69 -3.01 -21.54
C PRO A 12 4.72 -1.93 -21.09
N ASP A 13 3.52 -1.90 -21.66
CA ASP A 13 2.52 -0.85 -21.42
C ASP A 13 1.64 -1.10 -20.20
N LEU A 14 1.63 -2.32 -19.65
CA LEU A 14 0.81 -2.65 -18.48
C LEU A 14 1.45 -2.13 -17.20
N ILE A 15 0.63 -1.59 -16.30
CA ILE A 15 1.03 -1.07 -15.00
C ILE A 15 1.40 -2.22 -14.06
N VAL A 16 2.57 -2.11 -13.43
CA VAL A 16 3.08 -3.07 -12.44
C VAL A 16 3.15 -2.40 -11.07
N THR A 17 2.60 -3.07 -10.07
CA THR A 17 2.62 -2.65 -8.66
C THR A 17 2.74 -3.87 -7.75
N THR A 18 3.03 -3.64 -6.48
CA THR A 18 2.78 -4.61 -5.40
C THR A 18 2.29 -3.84 -4.18
N ASN A 19 1.35 -4.43 -3.44
CA ASN A 19 0.76 -3.81 -2.28
C ASN A 19 1.68 -3.89 -1.06
N ILE A 20 1.69 -2.82 -0.27
CA ILE A 20 2.45 -2.71 0.99
C ILE A 20 1.53 -2.39 2.16
N SER A 21 1.86 -2.85 3.36
CA SER A 21 1.04 -2.67 4.57
C SER A 21 1.20 -1.29 5.25
N GLY A 22 1.17 -0.20 4.48
CA GLY A 22 1.21 1.16 5.01
C GLY A 22 2.61 1.58 5.44
N HIS A 23 2.91 1.67 6.74
CA HIS A 23 4.25 2.01 7.23
C HIS A 23 4.98 0.77 7.75
N ILE A 24 6.02 0.33 7.02
CA ILE A 24 6.82 -0.85 7.36
C ILE A 24 8.20 -0.39 7.83
N LYS A 25 8.48 -0.53 9.13
CA LYS A 25 9.72 -0.03 9.76
C LYS A 25 11.01 -0.53 9.09
N ASN A 26 11.00 -1.75 8.56
CA ASN A 26 12.19 -2.40 8.01
C ASN A 26 12.28 -2.31 6.48
N LEU A 27 11.43 -1.49 5.83
CA LEU A 27 11.43 -1.30 4.39
C LEU A 27 11.66 0.18 4.07
N ASP A 28 12.67 0.47 3.24
CA ASP A 28 12.79 1.79 2.63
C ASP A 28 11.76 1.92 1.50
N GLN A 29 10.59 2.44 1.87
CA GLN A 29 9.45 2.54 0.98
C GLN A 29 9.66 3.57 -0.13
N PHE A 30 10.51 4.59 0.10
CA PHE A 30 10.83 5.58 -0.93
C PHE A 30 11.67 4.95 -2.04
N ARG A 31 12.72 4.21 -1.69
CA ARG A 31 13.53 3.48 -2.68
C ARG A 31 12.72 2.38 -3.38
N TRP A 32 11.84 1.70 -2.66
CA TRP A 32 10.95 0.71 -3.28
C TRP A 32 9.99 1.34 -4.30
N ALA A 33 9.43 2.52 -4.00
CA ALA A 33 8.45 3.21 -4.86
C ALA A 33 9.04 3.68 -6.20
N GLU A 34 10.38 3.75 -6.32
CA GLU A 34 11.09 3.99 -7.59
C GLU A 34 10.98 2.80 -8.57
N HIS A 35 10.54 1.64 -8.09
CA HIS A 35 10.54 0.37 -8.83
C HIS A 35 9.14 -0.22 -9.09
N VAL A 36 8.10 0.61 -8.93
CA VAL A 36 6.72 0.32 -9.32
C VAL A 36 6.13 1.48 -10.12
N ASP A 37 5.16 1.20 -10.99
CA ASP A 37 4.52 2.23 -11.81
C ASP A 37 3.53 3.10 -10.99
N ILE A 38 2.81 2.46 -10.07
CA ILE A 38 1.88 3.08 -9.13
C ILE A 38 2.07 2.47 -7.75
N VAL A 39 1.94 3.29 -6.70
CA VAL A 39 1.90 2.78 -5.31
C VAL A 39 0.55 2.13 -5.05
N ALA A 40 0.57 0.95 -4.43
CA ALA A 40 -0.61 0.27 -3.94
C ALA A 40 -0.40 -0.11 -2.47
N TRP A 41 -1.45 -0.10 -1.65
CA TRP A 41 -1.31 -0.43 -0.24
C TRP A 41 -2.58 -1.03 0.38
N ASP A 42 -2.39 -1.69 1.52
CA ASP A 42 -3.43 -2.38 2.27
C ASP A 42 -3.77 -1.59 3.54
N ASN A 43 -5.02 -1.17 3.66
CA ASN A 43 -5.50 -0.40 4.81
C ASN A 43 -6.36 -1.25 5.74
N TYR A 44 -5.76 -1.69 6.82
CA TYR A 44 -6.41 -2.45 7.89
C TYR A 44 -6.15 -1.81 9.26
N PRO A 45 -6.83 -0.70 9.62
CA PRO A 45 -6.65 -0.04 10.91
C PRO A 45 -7.03 -0.94 12.08
N LEU A 46 -6.39 -0.73 13.23
CA LEU A 46 -6.89 -1.26 14.51
C LEU A 46 -8.12 -0.45 14.96
N PRO A 47 -9.07 -1.05 15.70
CA PRO A 47 -10.15 -0.33 16.37
C PRO A 47 -9.72 0.88 17.20
N THR A 48 -8.48 0.86 17.69
CA THR A 48 -7.88 1.88 18.54
C THR A 48 -7.06 2.91 17.76
N ASP A 49 -6.85 2.72 16.45
CA ASP A 49 -6.11 3.69 15.65
C ASP A 49 -6.89 5.01 15.55
N ALA A 50 -6.23 6.12 15.86
CA ALA A 50 -6.80 7.43 15.61
C ALA A 50 -7.01 7.65 14.10
N PRO A 51 -8.08 8.33 13.67
CA PRO A 51 -8.29 8.67 12.26
C PRO A 51 -7.09 9.40 11.62
N SER A 52 -6.38 10.22 12.41
CA SER A 52 -5.15 10.91 11.99
C SER A 52 -4.00 9.95 11.64
N THR A 53 -3.86 8.83 12.33
CA THR A 53 -2.85 7.80 12.03
C THR A 53 -3.15 7.13 10.69
N VAL A 54 -4.42 6.84 10.41
CA VAL A 54 -4.84 6.26 9.13
C VAL A 54 -4.64 7.28 8.00
N ALA A 55 -5.04 8.54 8.22
CA ALA A 55 -4.81 9.63 7.28
C ALA A 55 -3.32 9.84 6.98
N PHE A 56 -2.45 9.79 8.00
CA PHE A 56 -1.01 9.87 7.82
C PHE A 56 -0.47 8.74 6.92
N LYS A 57 -0.96 7.50 7.08
CA LYS A 57 -0.55 6.38 6.21
C LYS A 57 -0.98 6.60 4.75
N HIS A 58 -2.20 7.11 4.52
CA HIS A 58 -2.66 7.52 3.18
C HIS A 58 -1.77 8.62 2.58
N ASP A 59 -1.41 9.63 3.38
CA ASP A 59 -0.56 10.74 2.97
C ASP A 59 0.87 10.27 2.67
N LEU A 60 1.40 9.32 3.43
CA LEU A 60 2.67 8.66 3.13
C LEU A 60 2.62 8.00 1.76
N MET A 61 1.58 7.21 1.45
CA MET A 61 1.46 6.52 0.15
C MET A 61 1.45 7.51 -1.02
N ARG A 62 0.72 8.63 -0.87
CA ARG A 62 0.72 9.74 -1.83
C ARG A 62 2.12 10.37 -1.96
N GLY A 63 2.83 10.53 -0.84
CA GLY A 63 4.17 11.13 -0.78
C GLY A 63 5.26 10.27 -1.44
N LEU A 64 5.13 8.94 -1.41
CA LEU A 64 6.13 8.01 -1.96
C LEU A 64 6.46 8.26 -3.43
N LYS A 65 5.49 8.72 -4.23
CA LYS A 65 5.68 9.12 -5.64
C LYS A 65 5.35 10.59 -5.89
N ARG A 66 5.79 11.47 -4.99
CA ARG A 66 5.74 12.95 -5.16
C ARG A 66 4.34 13.50 -5.45
N GLY A 67 3.30 12.94 -4.83
CA GLY A 67 1.93 13.42 -4.99
C GLY A 67 1.09 12.66 -6.02
N GLN A 68 1.67 11.70 -6.76
CA GLN A 68 0.91 10.84 -7.67
C GLN A 68 -0.22 10.10 -6.92
N SER A 69 -1.37 9.93 -7.58
CA SER A 69 -2.44 9.06 -7.08
C SER A 69 -1.92 7.64 -6.83
N TYR A 70 -2.50 6.97 -5.85
CA TYR A 70 -2.16 5.61 -5.45
C TYR A 70 -3.41 4.73 -5.41
N MET A 71 -3.21 3.42 -5.34
CA MET A 71 -4.28 2.43 -5.23
C MET A 71 -4.46 2.01 -3.77
N LEU A 72 -5.70 2.06 -3.28
CA LEU A 72 -6.09 1.30 -2.09
C LEU A 72 -6.39 -0.13 -2.57
N ALA A 73 -5.39 -1.01 -2.48
CA ALA A 73 -5.50 -2.36 -3.00
C ALA A 73 -6.42 -3.21 -2.13
N GLU A 74 -6.28 -3.07 -0.81
CA GLU A 74 -7.06 -3.85 0.14
C GLU A 74 -7.63 -3.01 1.28
N GLN A 75 -8.84 -3.39 1.68
CA GLN A 75 -9.49 -3.02 2.92
C GLN A 75 -10.57 -4.05 3.24
N THR A 76 -10.90 -4.25 4.51
CA THR A 76 -12.08 -5.06 4.84
C THR A 76 -13.38 -4.28 4.57
N PRO A 77 -14.39 -4.91 3.92
CA PRO A 77 -15.73 -4.36 3.85
C PRO A 77 -16.46 -4.38 5.20
N SER A 78 -16.00 -5.23 6.14
CA SER A 78 -16.57 -5.37 7.48
C SER A 78 -15.47 -5.61 8.53
N SER A 79 -15.29 -6.85 8.96
CA SER A 79 -14.36 -7.25 10.01
C SER A 79 -13.09 -7.88 9.45
N GLN A 80 -12.04 -7.89 10.25
CA GLN A 80 -10.79 -8.58 9.94
C GLN A 80 -10.79 -9.96 10.63
N ASN A 81 -9.82 -10.82 10.34
CA ASN A 81 -9.70 -12.15 10.97
C ASN A 81 -8.48 -12.29 11.88
N TRP A 82 -7.46 -11.43 11.72
CA TRP A 82 -6.16 -11.58 12.37
C TRP A 82 -5.94 -10.63 13.56
N GLN A 83 -6.84 -9.67 13.81
CA GLN A 83 -6.72 -8.80 14.98
C GLN A 83 -7.20 -9.52 16.26
N PRO A 84 -6.69 -9.14 17.45
CA PRO A 84 -7.16 -9.71 18.72
C PRO A 84 -8.66 -9.50 18.96
N TYR A 85 -9.22 -8.40 18.44
CA TYR A 85 -10.64 -8.08 18.52
C TYR A 85 -11.13 -7.56 17.17
N ASN A 86 -12.15 -8.22 16.61
CA ASN A 86 -12.73 -7.86 15.33
C ASN A 86 -14.07 -7.16 15.57
N LEU A 87 -14.04 -5.82 15.59
CA LEU A 87 -15.29 -5.05 15.66
C LEU A 87 -16.08 -5.18 14.36
N LEU A 88 -17.40 -5.11 14.47
CA LEU A 88 -18.25 -4.89 13.31
C LEU A 88 -18.08 -3.44 12.87
N LYS A 89 -17.87 -3.23 11.57
CA LYS A 89 -17.71 -1.91 10.96
C LYS A 89 -19.05 -1.17 10.84
#